data_AF-A0A1Q6ECU4-F1
#
_entry.id   AF-A0A1Q6ECU4-F1
#
_cell.length_a   1.000
_cell.length_b   1.000
_cell.length_c   1.000
_cell.angle_alpha   90.00
_cell.angle_beta   90.00
_cell.angle_gamma   90.00
#
_symmetry.space_group_name_H-M   'P 1'
#
loop_
_entity.id
_entity.type
_entity.pdbx_description
1 polymer ?
#
loop_
_entity_poly.entity_id
_entity_poly.type
_entity_poly.pdbx_seq_one_letter_code
_entity_poly.pdbx_strand_id
1 'polypeptide(L)'
;MRRERRFNKMPVPHLNIRIVQRGKEASEQIDILGDDGVPVEYHDRFWKSELIDFVILQQDAFDAVDANTPLDRQRYMYNLVLDICDRKFGFDDFQSCVEFYKSLINLFKQLNYSEWESDKFAEYRARIDEMVAAKESNK
;
A
#
# COMPACT_ATOMS: atom_id res chain seq x y z
N MET A 1 10.20 -33.88 -2.68
CA MET A 1 9.42 -32.86 -1.93
C MET A 1 9.59 -31.52 -2.64
N ARG A 2 8.82 -31.27 -3.72
CA ARG A 2 8.89 -30.02 -4.49
C ARG A 2 7.93 -29.02 -3.84
N ARG A 3 8.45 -27.90 -3.32
CA ARG A 3 7.61 -26.75 -2.93
C ARG A 3 7.08 -26.11 -4.20
N GLU A 4 5.77 -26.18 -4.35
CA GLU A 4 5.01 -25.63 -5.47
C GLU A 4 5.12 -24.10 -5.43
N ARG A 5 5.76 -23.52 -6.45
CA ARG A 5 5.74 -22.08 -6.70
C ARG A 5 4.29 -21.70 -7.03
N ARG A 6 3.56 -21.17 -6.04
CA ARG A 6 2.33 -20.40 -6.30
C ARG A 6 2.71 -19.05 -6.89
N PHE A 7 3.19 -19.06 -8.12
CA PHE A 7 3.16 -17.88 -8.99
C PHE A 7 2.05 -18.12 -10.00
N ASN A 8 1.20 -17.11 -10.15
CA ASN A 8 0.10 -16.99 -11.12
C ASN A 8 -1.30 -17.43 -10.63
N LYS A 9 -1.91 -16.58 -9.78
CA LYS A 9 -3.26 -16.11 -10.07
C LYS A 9 -3.13 -14.61 -10.34
N MET A 10 -3.36 -14.18 -11.58
CA MET A 10 -3.54 -12.75 -11.88
C MET A 10 -4.64 -12.21 -10.95
N PRO A 11 -4.42 -11.12 -10.21
CA PRO A 11 -5.48 -10.51 -9.41
C PRO A 11 -6.60 -10.08 -10.33
N VAL A 12 -7.81 -10.47 -9.97
CA VAL A 12 -9.02 -10.13 -10.72
C VAL A 12 -9.17 -8.60 -10.68
N PRO A 13 -9.30 -7.88 -11.82
CA PRO A 13 -9.31 -6.42 -11.88
C PRO A 13 -10.38 -5.74 -11.00
N HIS A 14 -11.37 -6.50 -10.54
CA HIS A 14 -12.54 -6.02 -9.81
C HIS A 14 -12.27 -5.72 -8.32
N LEU A 15 -11.20 -6.28 -7.74
CA LEU A 15 -10.91 -6.10 -6.31
C LEU A 15 -10.40 -4.68 -6.01
N ASN A 16 -9.62 -4.08 -6.91
CA ASN A 16 -8.97 -2.77 -6.68
C ASN A 16 -9.96 -1.62 -6.70
N ILE A 17 -10.88 -1.63 -7.68
CA ILE A 17 -11.93 -0.61 -7.80
C ILE A 17 -12.72 -0.57 -6.49
N ARG A 18 -12.94 -1.73 -5.86
CA ARG A 18 -13.65 -1.82 -4.59
C ARG A 18 -12.88 -1.18 -3.44
N ILE A 19 -11.55 -1.36 -3.34
CA ILE A 19 -10.75 -0.72 -2.27
C ILE A 19 -10.78 0.79 -2.44
N VAL A 20 -10.53 1.30 -3.66
CA VAL A 20 -10.54 2.74 -3.94
C VAL A 20 -11.93 3.36 -3.72
N GLN A 21 -13.00 2.70 -4.17
CA GLN A 21 -14.37 3.16 -3.94
C GLN A 21 -14.73 3.20 -2.45
N ARG A 22 -14.39 2.14 -1.70
CA ARG A 22 -14.66 2.09 -0.25
C ARG A 22 -13.81 3.08 0.55
N GLY A 23 -12.60 3.37 0.09
CA GLY A 23 -11.77 4.42 0.66
C GLY A 23 -12.41 5.79 0.46
N LYS A 24 -12.97 6.06 -0.71
CA LYS A 24 -13.75 7.29 -0.96
C LYS A 24 -14.98 7.39 -0.06
N GLU A 25 -15.77 6.32 0.05
CA GLU A 25 -16.91 6.27 0.98
C GLU A 25 -16.47 6.52 2.44
N ALA A 26 -15.32 5.97 2.85
CA ALA A 26 -14.78 6.19 4.18
C ALA A 26 -14.34 7.65 4.39
N SER A 27 -13.68 8.27 3.40
CA SER A 27 -13.31 9.68 3.41
C SER A 27 -14.53 10.58 3.58
N GLU A 28 -15.60 10.33 2.82
CA GLU A 28 -16.84 11.11 2.92
C GLU A 28 -17.45 11.03 4.33
N GLN A 29 -17.36 9.88 5.00
CA GLN A 29 -17.84 9.72 6.37
C GLN A 29 -16.95 10.44 7.39
N ILE A 30 -15.62 10.38 7.21
CA ILE A 30 -14.65 11.14 8.02
C ILE A 30 -14.92 12.64 7.89
N ASP A 31 -15.13 13.14 6.67
CA ASP A 31 -15.37 14.56 6.40
C ASP A 31 -16.67 15.07 7.06
N ILE A 32 -17.69 14.21 7.17
CA ILE A 32 -18.99 14.57 7.77
C ILE A 32 -18.93 14.53 9.30
N LEU A 33 -18.32 13.49 9.88
CA LEU A 33 -18.38 13.21 11.31
C LEU A 33 -17.15 13.71 12.09
N GLY A 34 -16.07 14.04 11.38
CA GLY A 34 -14.76 14.34 11.94
C GLY A 34 -13.95 13.07 12.27
N ASP A 35 -12.64 13.23 12.44
CA ASP A 35 -11.70 12.11 12.69
C ASP A 35 -12.07 11.30 13.94
N ASP A 36 -12.49 11.98 15.01
CA ASP A 36 -12.94 11.39 16.28
C ASP A 36 -14.38 10.83 16.22
N GLY A 37 -15.14 11.18 15.18
CA GLY A 37 -16.54 10.80 15.01
C GLY A 37 -16.76 9.45 14.35
N VAL A 38 -15.69 8.81 13.85
CA VAL A 38 -15.74 7.52 13.15
C VAL A 38 -14.86 6.46 13.81
N PRO A 39 -15.19 5.16 13.65
CA PRO A 39 -14.28 4.09 14.03
C PRO A 39 -12.96 4.15 13.26
N VAL A 40 -11.85 3.74 13.90
CA VAL A 40 -10.51 3.77 13.28
C VAL A 40 -10.41 2.93 12.00
N GLU A 41 -11.29 1.95 11.82
CA GLU A 41 -11.36 1.13 10.61
C GLU A 41 -11.81 1.91 9.37
N TYR A 42 -12.41 3.10 9.54
CA TYR A 42 -12.68 4.01 8.43
C TYR A 42 -11.38 4.65 7.95
N HIS A 43 -10.53 5.07 8.89
CA HIS A 43 -9.19 5.57 8.60
C HIS A 43 -8.31 4.49 7.94
N ASP A 44 -8.34 3.25 8.44
CA ASP A 44 -7.60 2.13 7.79
C ASP A 44 -8.05 1.93 6.34
N ARG A 45 -9.37 1.96 6.08
CA ARG A 45 -9.92 1.81 4.71
C ARG A 45 -9.52 2.96 3.80
N PHE A 46 -9.64 4.20 4.29
CA PHE A 46 -9.25 5.39 3.55
C PHE A 46 -7.75 5.35 3.23
N TRP A 47 -6.90 5.10 4.22
CA TRP A 47 -5.46 5.11 3.99
C TRP A 47 -4.95 3.94 3.13
N LYS A 48 -5.66 2.81 3.08
CA LYS A 48 -5.41 1.75 2.08
C LYS A 48 -5.73 2.20 0.67
N SER A 49 -6.77 3.01 0.44
CA SER A 49 -6.99 3.59 -0.89
C SER A 49 -5.91 4.60 -1.24
N GLU A 50 -5.49 5.43 -0.29
CA GLU A 50 -4.40 6.39 -0.51
C GLU A 50 -3.06 5.69 -0.80
N LEU A 51 -2.78 4.56 -0.13
CA LEU A 51 -1.60 3.75 -0.43
C LEU A 51 -1.59 3.28 -1.89
N ILE A 52 -2.72 2.82 -2.41
CA ILE A 52 -2.84 2.44 -3.83
C ILE A 52 -2.66 3.67 -4.72
N ASP A 53 -3.29 4.79 -4.41
CA ASP A 53 -3.22 5.99 -5.23
C ASP A 53 -1.78 6.53 -5.33
N PHE A 54 -1.15 6.81 -4.19
CA PHE A 54 0.18 7.40 -4.13
C PHE A 54 1.31 6.50 -4.65
N VAL A 55 1.13 5.18 -4.67
CA VAL A 55 2.20 4.23 -5.01
C VAL A 55 2.02 3.63 -6.41
N ILE A 56 0.78 3.43 -6.85
CA ILE A 56 0.48 2.70 -8.08
C ILE A 56 -0.16 3.59 -9.16
N LEU A 57 -1.09 4.48 -8.77
CA LEU A 57 -1.84 5.28 -9.75
C LEU A 57 -1.09 6.57 -10.12
N GLN A 58 -0.44 7.18 -9.14
CA GLN A 58 0.38 8.36 -9.35
C GLN A 58 1.79 7.95 -9.80
N GLN A 59 2.27 8.51 -10.90
CA GLN A 59 3.66 8.39 -11.34
C GLN A 59 4.33 9.77 -11.42
N ASP A 60 5.60 9.82 -11.04
CA ASP A 60 6.43 11.01 -11.19
C ASP A 60 7.11 11.02 -12.57
N ALA A 61 6.54 11.80 -13.49
CA ALA A 61 7.05 11.92 -14.86
C ALA A 61 8.43 12.60 -14.95
N PHE A 62 8.93 13.22 -13.87
CA PHE A 62 10.23 13.87 -13.84
C PHE A 62 11.33 13.00 -13.24
N ASP A 63 10.98 11.90 -12.58
CA ASP A 63 11.94 10.92 -12.07
C ASP A 63 12.33 9.91 -13.15
N ALA A 64 13.63 9.66 -13.32
CA ALA A 64 14.14 8.82 -14.41
C ALA A 64 13.71 7.36 -14.30
N VAL A 65 13.44 6.88 -13.09
CA VAL A 65 13.05 5.50 -12.82
C VAL A 65 11.53 5.35 -12.91
N ASP A 66 10.80 6.21 -12.20
CA ASP A 66 9.34 6.10 -12.11
C ASP A 66 8.64 6.46 -13.42
N ALA A 67 9.19 7.42 -14.19
CA ALA A 67 8.65 7.83 -15.49
C ALA A 67 8.64 6.70 -16.54
N ASN A 68 9.48 5.68 -16.42
CA ASN A 68 9.59 4.58 -17.38
C ASN A 68 9.74 3.21 -16.68
N THR A 69 8.71 2.83 -15.92
CA THR A 69 8.70 1.59 -15.14
C THR A 69 8.40 0.36 -16.03
N PRO A 70 9.27 -0.68 -16.07
CA PRO A 70 9.00 -1.93 -16.81
C PRO A 70 7.75 -2.68 -16.32
N LEU A 71 7.07 -3.40 -17.21
CA LEU A 71 5.82 -4.11 -16.87
C LEU A 71 5.97 -5.13 -15.73
N ASP A 72 7.09 -5.84 -15.65
CA ASP A 72 7.30 -6.83 -14.58
C ASP A 72 7.44 -6.16 -13.21
N ARG A 73 8.10 -5.00 -13.16
CA ARG A 73 8.15 -4.16 -11.98
C ARG A 73 6.76 -3.64 -11.60
N GLN A 74 5.98 -3.14 -12.57
CA GLN A 74 4.61 -2.67 -12.31
C GLN A 74 3.77 -3.79 -11.68
N ARG A 75 3.83 -5.01 -12.23
CA ARG A 75 3.13 -6.18 -11.68
C ARG A 75 3.59 -6.53 -10.28
N TYR A 76 4.91 -6.51 -10.03
CA TYR A 76 5.46 -6.77 -8.70
C TYR A 76 4.94 -5.76 -7.67
N MET A 77 5.07 -4.46 -7.96
CA MET A 77 4.66 -3.39 -7.05
C MET A 77 3.16 -3.44 -6.77
N TYR A 78 2.37 -3.64 -7.82
CA TYR A 78 0.93 -3.79 -7.72
C TYR A 78 0.52 -4.96 -6.81
N ASN A 79 1.08 -6.16 -7.04
CA ASN A 79 0.76 -7.32 -6.19
C ASN A 79 1.19 -7.08 -4.74
N LEU A 80 2.37 -6.49 -4.53
CA LEU A 80 2.89 -6.19 -3.21
C LEU A 80 1.97 -5.22 -2.43
N VAL A 81 1.52 -4.13 -3.06
CA VAL A 81 0.61 -3.18 -2.41
C VAL A 81 -0.73 -3.83 -2.08
N LEU A 82 -1.31 -4.61 -3.00
CA LEU A 82 -2.57 -5.31 -2.73
C LEU A 82 -2.45 -6.33 -1.61
N ASP A 83 -1.37 -7.11 -1.58
CA ASP A 83 -1.10 -8.07 -0.51
C ASP A 83 -0.99 -7.38 0.85
N ILE A 84 -0.57 -6.11 0.91
CA ILE A 84 -0.56 -5.31 2.14
C ILE A 84 -1.96 -4.79 2.47
N CYS A 85 -2.72 -4.31 1.49
CA CYS A 85 -4.09 -3.84 1.70
C CYS A 85 -5.03 -4.93 2.23
N ASP A 86 -4.78 -6.19 1.87
CA ASP A 86 -5.55 -7.35 2.35
C ASP A 86 -5.21 -7.77 3.80
N ARG A 87 -4.12 -7.25 4.38
CA ARG A 87 -3.74 -7.51 5.77
C ARG A 87 -4.55 -6.67 6.75
N LYS A 88 -4.55 -7.11 8.01
CA LYS A 88 -5.18 -6.40 9.13
C LYS A 88 -4.13 -5.75 10.00
N PHE A 89 -4.31 -4.46 10.27
CA PHE A 89 -3.47 -3.67 11.15
C PHE A 89 -4.27 -3.22 12.36
N GLY A 90 -3.60 -3.14 13.51
CA GLY A 90 -4.18 -2.65 14.75
C GLY A 90 -3.72 -1.23 15.02
N PHE A 91 -4.68 -0.33 15.24
CA PHE A 91 -4.43 1.08 15.54
C PHE A 91 -5.13 1.46 16.84
N ASP A 92 -4.43 2.20 17.69
CA ASP A 92 -4.97 2.67 18.96
C ASP A 92 -5.90 3.88 18.74
N ASP A 93 -5.55 4.71 17.76
CA ASP A 93 -6.28 5.91 17.34
C ASP A 93 -6.04 6.22 15.85
N PHE A 94 -6.76 7.21 15.32
CA PHE A 94 -6.62 7.64 13.93
C PHE A 94 -5.22 8.21 13.62
N GLN A 95 -4.58 8.85 14.59
CA GLN A 95 -3.27 9.46 14.43
C GLN A 95 -2.20 8.39 14.15
N SER A 96 -2.22 7.30 14.92
CA SER A 96 -1.35 6.13 14.73
C SER A 96 -1.57 5.43 13.38
N CYS A 97 -2.81 5.48 12.86
CA CYS A 97 -3.14 4.99 11.52
C CYS A 97 -2.52 5.90 10.45
N VAL A 98 -2.74 7.21 10.54
CA VAL A 98 -2.19 8.21 9.61
C VAL A 98 -0.66 8.13 9.56
N GLU A 99 0.00 8.07 10.71
CA GLU A 99 1.46 8.03 10.81
C GLU A 99 2.05 6.76 10.17
N PHE A 100 1.42 5.62 10.41
CA PHE A 100 1.80 4.35 9.78
C PHE A 100 1.70 4.45 8.26
N TYR A 101 0.55 4.84 7.72
CA TYR A 101 0.39 4.85 6.25
C TYR A 101 1.22 5.91 5.56
N LYS A 102 1.37 7.11 6.13
CA LYS A 102 2.29 8.13 5.58
C LYS A 102 3.73 7.64 5.51
N SER A 103 4.19 6.97 6.56
CA SER A 103 5.54 6.42 6.61
C SER A 103 5.72 5.28 5.60
N LEU A 104 4.70 4.42 5.47
CA LEU A 104 4.69 3.31 4.51
C LEU A 104 4.69 3.83 3.06
N ILE A 105 3.84 4.80 2.74
CA ILE A 105 3.79 5.46 1.42
C ILE A 105 5.15 6.09 1.11
N ASN A 106 5.78 6.76 2.08
CA ASN A 106 7.10 7.35 1.85
C ASN A 106 8.15 6.29 1.51
N LEU A 107 8.18 5.14 2.21
CA LEU A 107 9.07 4.03 1.87
C LEU A 107 8.80 3.50 0.46
N PHE A 108 7.53 3.37 0.07
CA PHE A 108 7.15 2.97 -1.28
C PHE A 108 7.56 3.98 -2.35
N LYS A 109 7.47 5.29 -2.07
CA LYS A 109 7.98 6.32 -2.99
C LYS A 109 9.49 6.20 -3.17
N GLN A 110 10.24 5.98 -2.10
CA GLN A 110 11.68 5.73 -2.21
C GLN A 110 11.98 4.45 -3.00
N LEU A 111 11.14 3.41 -2.85
CA LEU A 111 11.23 2.20 -3.64
C LEU A 111 10.94 2.48 -5.13
N ASN A 112 9.93 3.32 -5.46
CA ASN A 112 9.61 3.75 -6.83
C ASN A 112 10.76 4.51 -7.49
N TYR A 113 11.46 5.37 -6.75
CA TYR A 113 12.64 6.09 -7.24
C TYR A 113 13.93 5.26 -7.28
N SER A 114 13.89 4.01 -6.80
CA SER A 114 15.07 3.14 -6.80
C SER A 114 15.13 2.31 -8.07
N GLU A 115 16.33 2.17 -8.65
CA GLU A 115 16.56 1.30 -9.80
C GLU A 115 16.09 -0.12 -9.49
N TRP A 116 15.41 -0.73 -10.46
CA TRP A 116 14.83 -2.06 -10.30
C TRP A 116 15.91 -3.11 -10.00
N GLU A 117 15.68 -3.96 -8.99
CA GLU A 117 16.62 -5.00 -8.54
C GLU A 117 17.99 -4.50 -8.01
N SER A 118 18.12 -3.20 -7.75
CA SER A 118 19.30 -2.63 -7.10
C SER A 118 19.37 -2.94 -5.60
N ASP A 119 20.55 -2.76 -5.00
CA ASP A 119 20.74 -2.87 -3.55
C ASP A 119 19.83 -1.90 -2.79
N LYS A 120 19.67 -0.68 -3.30
CA LYS A 120 18.78 0.35 -2.74
C LYS A 120 17.33 -0.09 -2.77
N PHE A 121 16.91 -0.73 -3.87
CA PHE A 121 15.58 -1.33 -3.97
C PHE A 121 15.38 -2.42 -2.92
N ALA A 122 16.35 -3.33 -2.78
CA ALA A 122 16.30 -4.40 -1.79
C ALA A 122 16.25 -3.86 -0.34
N GLU A 123 16.99 -2.79 -0.05
CA GLU A 123 17.00 -2.11 1.25
C GLU A 123 15.63 -1.53 1.62
N TYR A 124 15.03 -0.72 0.75
CA TYR A 124 13.69 -0.19 1.00
C TYR A 124 12.64 -1.29 1.08
N ARG A 125 12.80 -2.34 0.27
CA ARG A 125 11.91 -3.48 0.33
C ARG A 125 11.97 -4.16 1.70
N ALA A 126 13.16 -4.39 2.24
CA ALA A 126 13.32 -4.98 3.57
C ALA A 126 12.69 -4.10 4.67
N ARG A 127 12.85 -2.77 4.58
CA ARG A 127 12.23 -1.83 5.54
C ARG A 127 10.71 -1.85 5.50
N ILE A 128 10.12 -1.94 4.30
CA ILE A 128 8.67 -2.11 4.14
C ILE A 128 8.21 -3.40 4.81
N ASP A 129 8.94 -4.51 4.62
CA ASP A 129 8.61 -5.79 5.25
C ASP A 129 8.65 -5.72 6.78
N GLU A 130 9.72 -5.14 7.33
CA GLU A 130 9.87 -4.96 8.77
C GLU A 130 8.73 -4.12 9.36
N MET A 131 8.42 -2.98 8.72
CA MET A 131 7.37 -2.09 9.17
C MET A 131 5.98 -2.73 9.12
N VAL A 132 5.66 -3.44 8.03
CA VAL A 132 4.38 -4.13 7.89
C VAL A 132 4.27 -5.26 8.90
N ALA A 133 5.30 -6.09 9.05
CA ALA A 133 5.29 -7.21 10.00
C ALA A 133 5.18 -6.75 11.45
N ALA A 134 5.80 -5.62 11.82
CA ALA A 134 5.71 -5.07 13.16
C ALA A 134 4.29 -4.56 13.52
N LYS A 135 3.50 -4.15 12.52
CA LYS A 135 2.14 -3.60 12.73
C LYS A 135 1.03 -4.61 12.46
N GLU A 136 1.32 -5.69 11.75
CA GLU A 136 0.36 -6.72 11.39
C GLU A 136 -0.24 -7.37 12.65
N SER A 137 -1.57 -7.40 12.71
CA SER A 137 -2.28 -8.00 13.85
C SER A 137 -2.47 -9.49 13.62
N ASN A 138 -1.80 -10.32 14.43
CA ASN A 138 -1.95 -11.79 14.43
C ASN A 138 -3.24 -12.28 15.12
N LYS A 139 -4.38 -11.62 14.87
CA LYS A 139 -5.69 -12.04 15.42
C LYS A 139 -6.46 -12.91 14.45
#